data_AF-A0A7V3UG46-F1
#
_entry.id   AF-A0A7V3UG46-F1
#
_cell.length_a   1.000
_cell.length_b   1.000
_cell.length_c   1.000
_cell.angle_alpha   90.00
_cell.angle_beta   90.00
_cell.angle_gamma   90.00
#
_symmetry.space_group_name_H-M   'P 1'
#
loop_
_entity.id
_entity.type
_entity.pdbx_description
1 polymer ?
#
loop_
_entity_poly.entity_id
_entity_poly.type
_entity_poly.pdbx_seq_one_letter_code
_entity_poly.pdbx_strand_id
1 'polypeptide(L)'
;MNQMAEIANKAVAEGRKAMDETIRNTDLMLEGSQQSVASIESLSKSSEQIQEIVDVIRDIASQTNILAINAAIEAVRAGKHGKGFAVVAEEVKSLSADSKVQAKKISTLVKSIQEETRDTVITIKTMAENVNLGKSSIEQTSKAFEDVNRAIESTSKTAKEISVAAAEQKKSIDAVSQSLDKISGIATDTSTGSAQLAEASKSLLAKMQEVTSIATTLADMSEKFQQTVERFDIAGDVSLKPGLGVNLRKLRGAGFPGLVKVPMAKDLGRSRDGK
;
A
#
# COMPACT_ATOMS: atom_id res chain seq x y z
N MET A 1 -5.49 1.32 -10.45
CA MET A 1 -4.41 0.86 -9.53
C MET A 1 -3.02 1.10 -10.10
N ASN A 2 -2.70 0.68 -11.35
CA ASN A 2 -1.37 0.96 -11.94
C ASN A 2 -0.96 2.45 -11.92
N GLN A 3 -1.90 3.36 -12.23
CA GLN A 3 -1.63 4.80 -12.21
C GLN A 3 -1.29 5.34 -10.81
N MET A 4 -1.89 4.79 -9.73
CA MET A 4 -1.55 5.21 -8.36
C MET A 4 -0.18 4.68 -7.94
N ALA A 5 0.18 3.45 -8.31
CA ALA A 5 1.50 2.91 -8.06
C ALA A 5 2.59 3.70 -8.81
N GLU A 6 2.30 4.12 -10.04
CA GLU A 6 3.20 4.96 -10.85
C GLU A 6 3.41 6.34 -10.23
N ILE A 7 2.33 7.00 -9.79
CA ILE A 7 2.41 8.29 -9.08
C ILE A 7 3.21 8.15 -7.77
N ALA A 8 2.95 7.10 -7.00
CA ALA A 8 3.64 6.86 -5.74
C ALA A 8 5.14 6.59 -5.95
N ASN A 9 5.50 5.75 -6.93
CA ASN A 9 6.90 5.51 -7.30
C ASN A 9 7.60 6.80 -7.76
N LYS A 10 6.92 7.64 -8.55
CA LYS A 10 7.45 8.93 -8.97
C LYS A 10 7.71 9.86 -7.78
N ALA A 11 6.75 9.97 -6.85
CA ALA A 11 6.90 10.79 -5.66
C ALA A 11 8.06 10.32 -4.76
N VAL A 12 8.22 9.01 -4.60
CA VAL A 12 9.36 8.42 -3.86
C VAL A 12 10.68 8.70 -4.57
N ALA A 13 10.74 8.58 -5.90
CA ALA A 13 11.94 8.87 -6.68
C ALA A 13 12.35 10.35 -6.59
N GLU A 14 11.39 11.27 -6.68
CA GLU A 14 11.61 12.70 -6.47
C GLU A 14 12.08 13.00 -5.04
N GLY A 15 11.48 12.34 -4.04
CA GLY A 15 11.90 12.43 -2.64
C GLY A 15 13.34 11.96 -2.40
N ARG A 16 13.74 10.82 -3.00
CA ARG A 16 15.12 10.33 -2.93
C ARG A 16 16.09 11.28 -3.61
N LYS A 17 15.74 11.82 -4.78
CA LYS A 17 16.59 12.80 -5.47
C LYS A 17 16.80 14.06 -4.61
N ALA A 18 15.74 14.58 -4.00
CA ALA A 18 15.84 15.73 -3.09
C ALA A 18 16.72 15.42 -1.86
N MET A 19 16.64 14.19 -1.33
CA MET A 19 17.52 13.74 -0.25
C MET A 19 18.98 13.69 -0.70
N ASP A 20 19.29 13.10 -1.86
CA ASP A 20 20.65 13.04 -2.40
C ASP A 20 21.26 14.44 -2.62
N GLU A 21 20.46 15.38 -3.15
CA GLU A 21 20.84 16.78 -3.27
C GLU A 21 21.10 17.42 -1.89
N THR A 22 20.29 17.09 -0.88
CA THR A 22 20.47 17.60 0.48
C THR A 22 21.74 17.03 1.12
N ILE A 23 22.05 15.74 0.93
CA ILE A 23 23.31 15.12 1.40
C ILE A 23 24.50 15.86 0.80
N ARG A 24 24.47 16.11 -0.51
CA ARG A 24 25.52 16.85 -1.20
C ARG A 24 25.69 18.26 -0.63
N ASN A 25 24.58 18.96 -0.37
CA ASN A 25 24.62 20.29 0.25
C ASN A 25 25.21 20.24 1.66
N THR A 26 24.88 19.22 2.47
CA THR A 26 25.48 19.06 3.80
C THR A 26 26.98 18.79 3.74
N ASP A 27 27.47 18.02 2.75
CA ASP A 27 28.90 17.79 2.56
C ASP A 27 29.62 19.10 2.18
N LEU A 28 29.05 19.90 1.27
CA LEU A 28 29.58 21.23 0.93
C LEU A 28 29.60 22.18 2.14
N MET A 29 28.58 22.12 3.01
CA MET A 29 28.56 22.91 4.24
C MET A 29 29.67 22.49 5.22
N LEU A 30 29.97 21.19 5.31
CA LEU A 30 31.08 20.68 6.14
C LEU A 30 32.43 21.14 5.59
N GLU A 31 32.64 21.09 4.27
CA GLU A 31 33.85 21.64 3.63
C GLU A 31 33.98 23.15 3.87
N GLY A 32 32.92 23.92 3.67
CA GLY A 32 32.91 25.36 3.94
C GLY A 32 33.18 25.71 5.41
N SER A 33 32.69 24.88 6.33
CA SER A 33 32.98 24.99 7.76
C SER A 33 34.47 24.79 8.05
N GLN A 34 35.08 23.74 7.47
CA GLN A 34 36.52 23.49 7.61
C GLN A 34 37.37 24.63 7.03
N GLN A 35 37.00 25.17 5.87
CA GLN A 35 37.71 26.31 5.28
C GLN A 35 37.58 27.58 6.14
N SER A 36 36.43 27.78 6.78
CA SER A 36 36.20 28.90 7.70
C SER A 36 37.08 28.78 8.95
N VAL A 37 37.20 27.57 9.52
CA VAL A 37 38.12 27.30 10.64
C VAL A 37 39.56 27.64 10.25
N ALA A 38 40.05 27.16 9.11
CA ALA A 38 41.41 27.44 8.66
C ALA A 38 41.67 28.94 8.47
N SER A 39 40.69 29.68 7.93
CA SER A 39 40.79 31.14 7.75
C SER A 39 40.86 31.87 9.10
N ILE A 40 40.08 31.44 10.07
CA ILE A 40 40.08 32.00 11.43
C ILE A 40 41.37 31.67 12.18
N GLU A 41 41.92 30.47 12.02
CA GLU A 41 43.23 30.12 12.59
C GLU A 41 44.34 31.02 12.04
N SER A 42 44.30 31.32 10.74
CA SER A 42 45.23 32.29 10.12
C SER A 42 45.05 33.71 10.69
N LEU A 43 43.81 34.14 10.94
CA LEU A 43 43.53 35.44 11.57
C LEU A 43 44.01 35.49 13.03
N SER A 44 43.83 34.39 13.77
CA SER A 44 44.32 34.25 15.13
C SER A 44 45.84 34.38 15.20
N LYS A 45 46.56 33.67 14.31
CA LYS A 45 48.03 33.78 14.19
C LYS A 45 48.48 35.19 13.79
N SER A 46 47.77 35.83 12.86
CA SER A 46 48.10 37.21 12.45
C SER A 46 47.89 38.19 13.62
N SER A 47 46.86 37.96 14.44
CA SER A 47 46.58 38.77 15.63
C SER A 47 47.65 38.60 16.71
N GLU A 48 48.17 37.38 16.89
CA GLU A 48 49.33 37.11 17.77
C GLU A 48 50.58 37.88 17.29
N GLN A 49 50.88 37.85 16.00
CA GLN A 49 52.01 38.61 15.44
C GLN A 49 51.84 40.13 15.62
N ILE A 50 50.62 40.65 15.48
CA ILE A 50 50.34 42.07 15.75
C ILE A 50 50.58 42.38 17.24
N GLN A 51 50.15 41.49 18.15
CA GLN A 51 50.38 41.67 19.58
C GLN A 51 51.87 41.73 19.92
N GLU A 52 52.70 40.88 19.33
CA GLU A 52 54.17 40.93 19.49
C GLU A 52 54.75 42.27 19.01
N ILE A 53 54.31 42.78 17.86
CA ILE A 53 54.74 44.09 17.34
C ILE A 53 54.33 45.22 18.28
N VAL A 54 53.10 45.17 18.81
CA VAL A 54 52.59 46.17 19.76
C VAL A 54 53.39 46.18 21.06
N ASP A 55 53.80 45.01 21.55
CA ASP A 55 54.67 44.89 22.72
C ASP A 55 56.05 45.52 22.45
N VAL A 56 56.65 45.28 21.27
CA VAL A 56 57.89 45.94 20.86
C VAL A 56 57.74 47.47 20.78
N ILE A 57 56.64 47.97 20.22
CA ILE A 57 56.37 49.43 20.14
C ILE A 57 56.26 50.02 21.55
N ARG A 58 55.58 49.33 22.48
CA ARG A 58 55.47 49.77 23.88
C ARG A 58 56.85 49.87 24.53
N ASP A 59 57.72 48.90 24.27
CA ASP A 59 59.07 48.85 24.83
C ASP A 59 59.96 49.95 24.23
N ILE A 60 59.90 50.18 22.92
CA ILE A 60 60.56 51.31 22.24
C ILE A 60 60.08 52.64 22.84
N ALA A 61 58.77 52.84 22.97
CA ALA A 61 58.21 54.06 23.57
C ALA A 61 58.68 54.24 25.02
N SER A 62 58.91 53.14 25.76
CA SER A 62 59.49 53.20 27.11
C SER A 62 60.96 53.61 27.13
N GLN A 63 61.76 53.05 26.22
CA GLN A 63 63.17 53.44 26.08
C GLN A 63 63.30 54.89 25.62
N THR A 64 62.51 55.33 24.65
CA THR A 64 62.47 56.72 24.18
C THR A 64 62.09 57.68 25.31
N ASN A 65 61.12 57.31 26.14
CA ASN A 65 60.76 58.10 27.32
C ASN A 65 61.94 58.25 28.30
N ILE A 66 62.71 57.18 28.55
CA ILE A 66 63.90 57.22 29.41
C ILE A 66 64.99 58.09 28.79
N LEU A 67 65.24 57.95 27.48
CA LEU A 67 66.20 58.77 26.75
C LEU A 67 65.83 60.26 26.78
N ALA A 68 64.54 60.58 26.60
CA ALA A 68 64.03 61.94 26.67
C ALA A 68 64.20 62.56 28.06
N ILE A 69 63.96 61.79 29.13
CA ILE A 69 64.23 62.23 30.50
C ILE A 69 65.72 62.50 30.71
N ASN A 70 66.60 61.62 30.24
CA ASN A 70 68.05 61.82 30.34
C ASN A 70 68.51 63.06 29.56
N ALA A 71 67.95 63.29 28.36
CA ALA A 71 68.23 64.49 27.57
C ALA A 71 67.73 65.77 28.24
N ALA A 72 66.55 65.74 28.88
CA ALA A 72 66.02 66.87 29.63
C ALA A 72 66.92 67.21 30.84
N ILE A 73 67.44 66.20 31.55
CA ILE A 73 68.39 66.39 32.65
C ILE A 73 69.68 67.04 32.15
N GLU A 74 70.25 66.56 31.04
CA GLU A 74 71.49 67.10 30.50
C GLU A 74 71.29 68.53 29.91
N ALA A 75 70.12 68.82 29.36
CA ALA A 75 69.75 70.15 28.92
C ALA A 75 69.65 71.16 30.08
N VAL A 76 69.13 70.75 31.24
CA VAL A 76 69.17 71.56 32.48
C VAL A 76 70.61 71.79 32.92
N ARG A 77 71.46 70.76 32.83
CA ARG A 77 72.88 70.81 33.22
C ARG A 77 73.70 71.76 32.34
N ALA A 78 73.38 71.88 31.05
CA ALA A 78 74.00 72.81 30.11
C ALA A 78 73.56 74.29 30.30
N GLY A 79 72.65 74.59 31.23
CA GLY A 79 72.25 75.95 31.60
C GLY A 79 71.66 76.74 30.43
N LYS A 80 72.20 77.93 30.14
CA LYS A 80 71.66 78.83 29.10
C LYS A 80 71.75 78.23 27.68
N HIS A 81 72.75 77.38 27.42
CA HIS A 81 72.96 76.76 26.11
C HIS A 81 72.03 75.55 25.87
N GLY A 82 71.48 74.95 26.93
CA GLY A 82 70.59 73.78 26.85
C GLY A 82 69.11 74.10 26.67
N LYS A 83 68.69 75.38 26.70
CA LYS A 83 67.26 75.76 26.67
C LYS A 83 66.51 75.21 25.45
N GLY A 84 67.11 75.23 24.26
CA GLY A 84 66.50 74.66 23.05
C GLY A 84 66.39 73.13 23.11
N PHE A 85 67.43 72.46 23.64
CA PHE A 85 67.44 71.02 23.84
C PHE A 85 66.41 70.55 24.89
N ALA A 86 66.15 71.35 25.92
CA ALA A 86 65.15 71.04 26.94
C ALA A 86 63.73 70.98 26.35
N VAL A 87 63.41 71.90 25.43
CA VAL A 87 62.10 71.90 24.73
C VAL A 87 61.94 70.66 23.86
N VAL A 88 62.99 70.31 23.10
CA VAL A 88 62.96 69.09 22.27
C VAL A 88 62.83 67.83 23.13
N ALA A 89 63.52 67.77 24.27
CA ALA A 89 63.45 66.62 25.18
C ALA A 89 62.05 66.44 25.78
N GLU A 90 61.35 67.53 26.16
CA GLU A 90 59.98 67.44 26.66
C GLU A 90 58.99 67.02 25.56
N GLU A 91 59.16 67.48 24.31
CA GLU A 91 58.34 67.07 23.17
C GLU A 91 58.51 65.57 22.87
N VAL A 92 59.74 65.07 22.87
CA VAL A 92 60.03 63.63 22.68
C VAL A 92 59.43 62.79 23.81
N LYS A 93 59.50 63.28 25.05
CA LYS A 93 58.87 62.63 26.21
C LYS A 93 57.35 62.56 26.04
N SER A 94 56.70 63.66 25.66
CA SER A 94 55.26 63.71 25.37
C SER A 94 54.88 62.70 24.27
N LEU A 95 55.58 62.71 23.14
CA LEU A 95 55.34 61.80 22.01
C LEU A 95 55.51 60.32 22.39
N SER A 96 56.49 60.02 23.25
CA SER A 96 56.71 58.67 23.75
C SER A 96 55.61 58.19 24.72
N ALA A 97 55.06 59.09 25.55
CA ALA A 97 53.93 58.80 26.41
C ALA A 97 52.65 58.53 25.60
N ASP A 98 52.39 59.36 24.59
CA ASP A 98 51.29 59.15 23.66
C ASP A 98 51.42 57.83 22.90
N SER A 99 52.63 57.48 22.44
CA SER A 99 52.91 56.20 21.78
C SER A 99 52.57 55.00 22.68
N LYS A 100 52.88 55.06 23.99
CA LYS A 100 52.48 54.03 24.95
C LYS A 100 50.96 53.90 25.09
N VAL A 101 50.26 55.03 25.13
CA VAL A 101 48.79 55.04 25.24
C VAL A 101 48.16 54.43 24.00
N GLN A 102 48.65 54.74 22.80
CA GLN A 102 48.16 54.15 21.56
C GLN A 102 48.48 52.65 21.47
N ALA A 103 49.71 52.23 21.82
CA ALA A 103 50.06 50.82 21.88
C ALA A 103 49.13 50.03 22.81
N LYS A 104 48.79 50.59 23.98
CA LYS A 104 47.81 49.97 24.90
C LYS A 104 46.43 49.82 24.26
N LYS A 105 45.93 50.84 23.57
CA LYS A 105 44.64 50.78 22.85
C LYS A 105 44.64 49.70 21.77
N ILE A 106 45.72 49.62 20.97
CA ILE A 106 45.85 48.58 19.94
C ILE A 106 45.87 47.20 20.59
N SER A 107 46.60 46.99 21.69
CA SER A 107 46.61 45.71 22.41
C SER A 107 45.22 45.30 22.90
N THR A 108 44.41 46.24 23.40
CA THR A 108 43.02 45.96 23.77
C THR A 108 42.17 45.52 22.57
N LEU A 109 42.32 46.19 21.41
CA LEU A 109 41.61 45.80 20.17
C LEU A 109 42.04 44.42 19.69
N VAL A 110 43.34 44.11 19.70
CA VAL A 110 43.87 42.80 19.29
C VAL A 110 43.34 41.69 20.19
N LYS A 111 43.27 41.92 21.51
CA LYS A 111 42.66 40.95 22.44
C LYS A 111 41.18 40.73 22.15
N SER A 112 40.41 41.78 21.86
CA SER A 112 39.01 41.66 21.46
C SER A 112 38.86 40.81 20.19
N ILE A 113 39.72 41.04 19.18
CA ILE A 113 39.72 40.24 17.95
C ILE A 113 40.04 38.78 18.24
N GLN A 114 41.00 38.48 19.13
CA GLN A 114 41.35 37.13 19.54
C GLN A 114 40.20 36.41 20.27
N GLU A 115 39.47 37.11 21.14
CA GLU A 115 38.29 36.59 21.83
C GLU A 115 37.16 36.29 20.82
N GLU A 116 36.83 37.25 19.94
CA GLU A 116 35.82 37.08 18.90
C GLU A 116 36.15 35.93 17.93
N THR A 117 37.42 35.77 17.54
CA THR A 117 37.83 34.63 16.70
C THR A 117 37.67 33.31 17.43
N ARG A 118 37.99 33.23 18.72
CA ARG A 118 37.80 32.02 19.52
C ARG A 118 36.32 31.62 19.59
N ASP A 119 35.44 32.58 19.85
CA ASP A 119 33.99 32.35 19.91
C ASP A 119 33.42 31.92 18.55
N THR A 120 33.95 32.51 17.47
CA THR A 120 33.59 32.11 16.11
C THR A 120 33.98 30.66 15.82
N VAL A 121 35.16 30.19 16.26
CA VAL A 121 35.56 28.78 16.13
C VAL A 121 34.60 27.85 16.87
N ILE A 122 34.19 28.20 18.08
CA ILE A 122 33.23 27.39 18.86
C ILE A 122 31.91 27.29 18.10
N THR A 123 31.41 28.42 17.57
CA THR A 123 30.15 28.47 16.80
C THR A 123 30.23 27.59 15.56
N ILE A 124 31.34 27.63 14.83
CA ILE A 124 31.54 26.80 13.63
C ILE A 124 31.62 25.32 13.97
N LYS A 125 32.24 24.94 15.10
CA LYS A 125 32.27 23.54 15.56
C LYS A 125 30.87 23.03 15.89
N THR A 126 30.08 23.80 16.64
CA THR A 126 28.68 23.46 16.92
C THR A 126 27.84 23.38 15.65
N MET A 127 28.09 24.26 14.67
CA MET A 127 27.45 24.17 13.36
C MET A 127 27.79 22.86 12.65
N ALA A 128 29.06 22.45 12.64
CA ALA A 128 29.49 21.18 12.04
C ALA A 128 28.83 19.97 12.72
N GLU A 129 28.71 19.97 14.04
CA GLU A 129 27.99 18.93 14.79
C GLU A 129 26.50 18.86 14.39
N ASN A 130 25.83 20.01 14.30
CA ASN A 130 24.43 20.08 13.88
C ASN A 130 24.22 19.59 12.43
N VAL A 131 25.15 19.92 11.53
CA VAL A 131 25.11 19.43 10.14
C VAL A 131 25.27 17.90 10.10
N ASN A 132 26.17 17.33 10.91
CA ASN A 132 26.31 15.87 11.02
C ASN A 132 25.06 15.18 11.57
N LEU A 133 24.41 15.76 12.57
CA LEU A 133 23.12 15.26 13.07
C LEU A 133 22.02 15.33 11.99
N GLY A 134 22.00 16.42 11.22
CA GLY A 134 21.13 16.58 10.06
C GLY A 134 21.37 15.49 9.00
N LYS A 135 22.64 15.22 8.68
CA LYS A 135 23.03 14.15 7.74
C LYS A 135 22.52 12.78 8.19
N SER A 136 22.69 12.43 9.47
CA SER A 136 22.16 11.16 10.00
C SER A 136 20.63 11.06 9.88
N SER A 137 19.92 12.17 10.11
CA SER A 137 18.45 12.22 9.97
C SER A 137 18.00 12.05 8.51
N ILE A 138 18.77 12.62 7.57
CA ILE A 138 18.54 12.45 6.13
C ILE A 138 18.79 11.00 5.70
N GLU A 139 19.85 10.35 6.18
CA GLU A 139 20.12 8.93 5.90
C GLU A 139 19.00 8.01 6.41
N GLN A 140 18.48 8.27 7.61
CA GLN A 140 17.33 7.53 8.15
C GLN A 140 16.07 7.73 7.29
N THR A 141 15.84 8.96 6.83
CA THR A 141 14.71 9.29 5.97
C THR A 141 14.84 8.62 4.59
N SER A 142 16.05 8.58 4.03
CA SER A 142 16.34 7.87 2.78
C SER A 142 16.01 6.38 2.88
N LYS A 143 16.40 5.74 4.00
CA LYS A 143 16.04 4.35 4.29
C LYS A 143 14.53 4.14 4.40
N ALA A 144 13.82 5.06 5.05
CA ALA A 144 12.35 5.00 5.13
C ALA A 144 11.69 5.09 3.74
N PHE A 145 12.22 5.91 2.83
CA PHE A 145 11.74 5.97 1.45
C PHE A 145 11.99 4.65 0.69
N GLU A 146 13.09 3.95 0.95
CA GLU A 146 13.32 2.62 0.37
C GLU A 146 12.31 1.58 0.87
N ASP A 147 11.97 1.62 2.16
CA ASP A 147 10.91 0.77 2.73
C ASP A 147 9.55 1.07 2.10
N VAL A 148 9.22 2.35 1.90
CA VAL A 148 7.99 2.77 1.21
C VAL A 148 7.97 2.27 -0.23
N ASN A 149 9.08 2.37 -0.96
CA ASN A 149 9.17 1.86 -2.34
C ASN A 149 8.90 0.35 -2.40
N ARG A 150 9.51 -0.42 -1.49
CA ARG A 150 9.27 -1.87 -1.37
C ARG A 150 7.79 -2.18 -1.09
N ALA A 151 7.15 -1.41 -0.21
CA ALA A 151 5.73 -1.57 0.11
C ALA A 151 4.82 -1.27 -1.10
N ILE A 152 5.15 -0.23 -1.89
CA ILE A 152 4.41 0.10 -3.12
C ILE A 152 4.55 -1.01 -4.16
N GLU A 153 5.76 -1.53 -4.38
CA GLU A 153 6.00 -2.64 -5.30
C GLU A 153 5.21 -3.90 -4.90
N SER A 154 5.24 -4.27 -3.62
CA SER A 154 4.46 -5.38 -3.10
C SER A 154 2.96 -5.17 -3.31
N THR A 155 2.46 -3.97 -3.01
CA THR A 155 1.04 -3.63 -3.18
C THR A 155 0.62 -3.70 -4.65
N SER A 156 1.46 -3.22 -5.56
CA SER A 156 1.24 -3.29 -7.01
C SER A 156 1.17 -4.74 -7.50
N LYS A 157 2.06 -5.60 -7.00
CA LYS A 157 2.05 -7.04 -7.29
C LYS A 157 0.74 -7.69 -6.82
N THR A 158 0.35 -7.49 -5.57
CA THR A 158 -0.89 -8.04 -5.01
C THR A 158 -2.13 -7.53 -5.76
N ALA A 159 -2.16 -6.25 -6.12
CA ALA A 159 -3.25 -5.68 -6.94
C ALA A 159 -3.39 -6.36 -8.30
N LYS A 160 -2.25 -6.72 -8.93
CA LYS A 160 -2.23 -7.47 -10.19
C LYS A 160 -2.76 -8.88 -10.01
N GLU A 161 -2.35 -9.58 -8.95
CA GLU A 161 -2.86 -10.92 -8.61
C GLU A 161 -4.38 -10.91 -8.37
N ILE A 162 -4.89 -9.93 -7.62
CA ILE A 162 -6.34 -9.73 -7.41
C ILE A 162 -7.07 -9.50 -8.74
N SER A 163 -6.49 -8.69 -9.63
CA SER A 163 -7.10 -8.41 -10.95
C SER A 163 -7.21 -9.68 -11.80
N VAL A 164 -6.20 -10.54 -11.76
CA VAL A 164 -6.22 -11.85 -12.44
C VAL A 164 -7.28 -12.76 -11.83
N ALA A 165 -7.30 -12.89 -10.50
CA ALA A 165 -8.29 -13.72 -9.80
C ALA A 165 -9.73 -13.26 -10.05
N ALA A 166 -9.97 -11.94 -10.09
CA ALA A 166 -11.28 -11.37 -10.40
C ALA A 166 -11.72 -11.68 -11.85
N ALA A 167 -10.77 -11.69 -12.81
CA ALA A 167 -11.07 -12.07 -14.19
C ALA A 167 -11.44 -13.57 -14.29
N GLU A 168 -10.76 -14.44 -13.55
CA GLU A 168 -11.09 -15.88 -13.49
C GLU A 168 -12.44 -16.15 -12.81
N GLN A 169 -12.74 -15.43 -11.73
CA GLN A 169 -14.05 -15.48 -11.07
C GLN A 169 -15.16 -15.06 -12.03
N LYS A 170 -14.97 -13.99 -12.79
CA LYS A 170 -15.94 -13.57 -13.81
C LYS A 170 -16.21 -14.68 -14.83
N LYS A 171 -15.17 -15.31 -15.36
CA LYS A 171 -15.31 -16.44 -16.29
C LYS A 171 -16.07 -17.63 -15.68
N SER A 172 -15.83 -17.91 -14.41
CA SER A 172 -16.53 -18.97 -13.68
C SER A 172 -18.01 -18.63 -13.47
N ILE A 173 -18.33 -17.38 -13.13
CA ILE A 173 -19.70 -16.88 -13.01
C ILE A 173 -20.44 -16.96 -14.35
N ASP A 174 -19.79 -16.59 -15.46
CA ASP A 174 -20.37 -16.70 -16.80
C ASP A 174 -20.71 -18.16 -17.15
N ALA A 175 -19.84 -19.11 -16.79
CA ALA A 175 -20.08 -20.54 -17.00
C ALA A 175 -21.24 -21.09 -16.12
N VAL A 176 -21.36 -20.61 -14.88
CA VAL A 176 -22.48 -20.95 -14.00
C VAL A 176 -23.78 -20.41 -14.58
N SER A 177 -23.82 -19.15 -15.04
CA SER A 177 -25.00 -18.55 -15.68
C SER A 177 -25.46 -19.37 -16.89
N GLN A 178 -24.55 -19.77 -17.78
CA GLN A 178 -24.88 -20.63 -18.93
C GLN A 178 -25.42 -22.00 -18.51
N SER A 179 -24.93 -22.55 -17.40
CA SER A 179 -25.42 -23.82 -16.87
C SER A 179 -26.83 -23.69 -16.29
N LEU A 180 -27.13 -22.55 -15.64
CA LEU A 180 -28.47 -22.23 -15.16
C LEU A 180 -29.47 -22.07 -16.31
N ASP A 181 -29.07 -21.43 -17.41
CA ASP A 181 -29.90 -21.32 -18.62
C ASP A 181 -30.25 -22.70 -19.19
N LYS A 182 -29.27 -23.61 -19.27
CA LYS A 182 -29.50 -25.00 -19.70
C LYS A 182 -30.44 -25.74 -18.76
N ILE A 183 -30.27 -25.60 -17.45
CA ILE A 183 -31.16 -26.22 -16.45
C ILE A 183 -32.59 -25.68 -16.59
N SER A 184 -32.76 -24.38 -16.82
CA SER A 184 -34.06 -23.76 -17.06
C SER A 184 -34.73 -24.33 -18.33
N GLY A 185 -33.97 -24.52 -19.41
CA GLY A 185 -34.43 -25.19 -20.62
C GLY A 185 -34.89 -26.62 -20.36
N ILE A 186 -34.06 -27.44 -19.71
CA ILE A 186 -34.41 -28.82 -19.35
C ILE A 186 -35.66 -28.89 -18.46
N ALA A 187 -35.81 -27.97 -17.51
CA ALA A 187 -36.99 -27.91 -16.65
C ALA A 187 -38.27 -27.60 -17.45
N THR A 188 -38.17 -26.73 -18.45
CA THR A 188 -39.27 -26.38 -19.36
C THR A 188 -39.66 -27.56 -20.26
N ASP A 189 -38.67 -28.25 -20.82
CA ASP A 189 -38.89 -29.46 -21.63
C ASP A 189 -39.52 -30.58 -20.78
N THR A 190 -39.04 -30.77 -19.55
CA THR A 190 -39.58 -31.77 -18.61
C THR A 190 -41.03 -31.47 -18.24
N SER A 191 -41.35 -30.20 -17.99
CA SER A 191 -42.72 -29.75 -17.72
C SER A 191 -43.65 -30.03 -18.91
N THR A 192 -43.18 -29.71 -20.12
CA THR A 192 -43.92 -29.95 -21.37
C THR A 192 -44.14 -31.45 -21.62
N GLY A 193 -43.10 -32.27 -21.47
CA GLY A 193 -43.19 -33.72 -21.61
C GLY A 193 -44.11 -34.36 -20.57
N SER A 194 -44.11 -33.85 -19.33
CA SER A 194 -45.03 -34.29 -18.28
C SER A 194 -46.49 -33.98 -18.63
N ALA A 195 -46.76 -32.81 -19.21
CA ALA A 195 -48.10 -32.44 -19.69
C ALA A 195 -48.56 -33.33 -20.85
N GLN A 196 -47.68 -33.61 -21.81
CA GLN A 196 -47.96 -34.52 -22.92
C GLN A 196 -48.24 -35.95 -22.43
N LEU A 197 -47.44 -36.45 -21.47
CA LEU A 197 -47.64 -37.77 -20.86
C LEU A 197 -48.97 -37.86 -20.11
N ALA A 198 -49.35 -36.81 -19.38
CA ALA A 198 -50.65 -36.75 -18.71
C ALA A 198 -51.80 -36.85 -19.72
N GLU A 199 -51.69 -36.16 -20.87
CA GLU A 199 -52.71 -36.21 -21.91
C GLU A 199 -52.77 -37.57 -22.62
N ALA A 200 -51.61 -38.16 -22.94
CA ALA A 200 -51.53 -39.52 -23.45
C ALA A 200 -52.14 -40.54 -22.49
N SER A 201 -51.92 -40.37 -21.18
CA SER A 201 -52.50 -41.22 -20.14
C SER A 201 -54.04 -41.11 -20.10
N LYS A 202 -54.60 -39.89 -20.27
CA LYS A 202 -56.07 -39.72 -20.40
C LYS A 202 -56.61 -40.40 -21.64
N SER A 203 -55.94 -40.25 -22.78
CA SER A 203 -56.35 -40.89 -24.03
C SER A 203 -56.33 -42.42 -23.90
N LEU A 204 -55.28 -42.97 -23.29
CA LEU A 204 -55.16 -44.40 -23.01
C LEU A 204 -56.29 -44.90 -22.10
N LEU A 205 -56.63 -44.15 -21.04
CA LEU A 205 -57.76 -44.49 -20.18
C LEU A 205 -59.08 -44.54 -20.96
N ALA A 206 -59.34 -43.57 -21.84
CA ALA A 206 -60.52 -43.56 -22.69
C ALA A 206 -60.56 -44.78 -23.63
N LYS A 207 -59.43 -45.15 -24.23
CA LYS A 207 -59.32 -46.36 -25.06
C LYS A 207 -59.51 -47.64 -24.27
N MET A 208 -59.02 -47.72 -23.03
CA MET A 208 -59.27 -48.87 -22.16
C MET A 208 -60.75 -49.00 -21.78
N GLN A 209 -61.45 -47.89 -21.59
CA GLN A 209 -62.91 -47.90 -21.38
C GLN A 209 -63.65 -48.42 -22.62
N GLU A 210 -63.23 -48.00 -23.82
CA GLU A 210 -63.77 -48.49 -25.09
C GLU A 210 -63.56 -50.00 -25.25
N VAL A 211 -62.34 -50.50 -25.02
CA VAL A 211 -62.02 -51.94 -25.04
C VAL A 211 -62.86 -52.72 -24.04
N THR A 212 -63.03 -52.19 -22.82
CA THR A 212 -63.87 -52.82 -21.80
C THR A 212 -65.32 -52.92 -22.27
N SER A 213 -65.86 -51.87 -22.89
CA SER A 213 -67.22 -51.85 -23.45
C SER A 213 -67.40 -52.86 -24.59
N ILE A 214 -66.41 -52.97 -25.49
CA ILE A 214 -66.40 -53.98 -26.56
C ILE A 214 -66.37 -55.39 -25.96
N ALA A 215 -65.53 -55.63 -24.96
CA ALA A 215 -65.43 -56.93 -24.29
C ALA A 215 -66.74 -57.33 -23.60
N THR A 216 -67.44 -56.38 -22.95
CA THR A 216 -68.78 -56.65 -22.38
C THR A 216 -69.81 -56.93 -23.47
N THR A 217 -69.80 -56.18 -24.57
CA THR A 217 -70.72 -56.41 -25.69
C THR A 217 -70.48 -57.78 -26.33
N LEU A 218 -69.22 -58.18 -26.50
CA LEU A 218 -68.85 -59.49 -27.03
C LEU A 218 -69.26 -60.62 -26.07
N ALA A 219 -69.11 -60.43 -24.77
CA ALA A 219 -69.58 -61.38 -23.76
C ALA A 219 -71.11 -61.56 -23.86
N ASP A 220 -71.87 -60.46 -23.95
CA ASP A 220 -73.33 -60.50 -24.14
C ASP A 220 -73.73 -61.19 -25.45
N MET A 221 -73.01 -60.92 -26.55
CA MET A 221 -73.25 -61.60 -27.84
C MET A 221 -72.97 -63.10 -27.75
N SER A 222 -71.89 -63.50 -27.07
CA SER A 222 -71.56 -64.91 -26.84
C SER A 222 -72.63 -65.62 -26.00
N GLU A 223 -73.16 -64.95 -24.97
CA GLU A 223 -74.25 -65.49 -24.14
C GLU A 223 -75.54 -65.67 -24.96
N LYS A 224 -75.93 -64.65 -25.74
CA LYS A 224 -77.08 -64.73 -26.66
C LYS A 224 -76.91 -65.82 -27.72
N PHE A 225 -75.71 -65.96 -28.27
CA PHE A 225 -75.40 -67.02 -29.23
C PHE A 225 -75.56 -68.40 -28.59
N GLN A 226 -75.04 -68.59 -27.38
CA GLN A 226 -75.18 -69.85 -26.64
C GLN A 226 -76.65 -70.18 -26.33
N GLN A 227 -77.44 -69.21 -25.88
CA GLN A 227 -78.89 -69.37 -25.70
C GLN A 227 -79.62 -69.73 -27.00
N THR A 228 -79.18 -69.18 -28.14
CA THR A 228 -79.77 -69.48 -29.45
C THR A 228 -79.45 -70.91 -29.88
N VAL A 229 -78.20 -71.37 -29.68
CA VAL A 229 -77.78 -72.76 -29.96
C VAL A 229 -78.55 -73.76 -29.09
N GLU A 230 -78.74 -73.50 -27.80
CA GLU A 230 -79.56 -74.33 -26.90
C GLU A 230 -81.02 -74.45 -27.38
N ARG A 231 -81.56 -73.43 -28.05
CA ARG A 231 -82.93 -73.45 -28.60
C ARG A 231 -83.06 -74.31 -29.86
N PHE A 232 -81.97 -74.51 -30.61
CA PHE A 232 -81.92 -75.42 -31.74
C PHE A 232 -81.62 -76.87 -31.33
N ASP A 233 -81.19 -77.11 -30.09
CA ASP A 233 -81.03 -78.45 -29.49
C ASP A 233 -82.37 -79.05 -29.03
N ILE A 234 -83.42 -78.83 -29.82
CA ILE A 234 -84.75 -79.44 -29.64
C ILE A 234 -85.26 -79.91 -31.01
N ALA A 235 -84.58 -80.89 -31.59
CA ALA A 235 -85.15 -81.98 -32.41
C ALA A 235 -84.02 -82.77 -33.12
N GLY A 236 -83.61 -83.89 -32.53
CA GLY A 236 -82.87 -84.94 -33.24
C GLY A 236 -81.58 -85.36 -32.53
N ASP A 237 -81.51 -86.62 -32.15
CA ASP A 237 -80.35 -87.34 -31.61
C ASP A 237 -79.06 -87.06 -32.40
N VAL A 238 -78.23 -86.13 -31.91
CA VAL A 238 -76.82 -85.99 -32.32
C VAL A 238 -76.00 -85.61 -31.08
N SER A 239 -75.20 -86.55 -30.58
CA SER A 239 -74.17 -86.30 -29.57
C SER A 239 -73.14 -85.29 -30.06
N LEU A 240 -73.20 -84.05 -29.58
CA LEU A 240 -72.06 -83.12 -29.60
C LEU A 240 -71.29 -83.26 -28.28
N LYS A 241 -70.02 -83.68 -28.39
CA LYS A 241 -69.11 -83.79 -27.24
C LYS A 241 -68.98 -82.44 -26.52
N PRO A 242 -68.94 -82.42 -25.18
CA PRO A 242 -68.72 -81.18 -24.43
C PRO A 242 -67.26 -80.73 -24.61
N GLY A 243 -67.05 -79.69 -25.41
CA GLY A 243 -65.76 -79.04 -25.61
C GLY A 243 -65.98 -77.56 -25.85
N LEU A 244 -65.50 -76.74 -24.92
CA LEU A 244 -65.66 -75.28 -24.81
C LEU A 244 -66.97 -74.76 -24.18
N GLY A 245 -67.22 -75.18 -22.94
CA GLY A 245 -67.92 -74.30 -22.00
C GLY A 245 -66.99 -73.14 -21.61
N VAL A 246 -67.18 -71.96 -22.21
CA VAL A 246 -66.61 -70.72 -21.66
C VAL A 246 -67.37 -70.44 -20.37
N ASN A 247 -66.69 -70.64 -19.24
CA ASN A 247 -67.29 -70.49 -17.92
C ASN A 247 -67.43 -68.98 -17.60
N LEU A 248 -68.54 -68.36 -17.98
CA LEU A 248 -68.83 -66.92 -17.79
C LEU A 248 -68.76 -66.48 -16.32
N ARG A 249 -68.92 -67.41 -15.37
CA ARG A 249 -68.72 -67.18 -13.93
C ARG A 249 -67.26 -66.87 -13.56
N LYS A 250 -66.29 -67.36 -14.33
CA LYS A 250 -64.85 -67.06 -14.14
C LYS A 250 -64.44 -65.69 -14.71
N LEU A 251 -65.15 -65.19 -15.73
CA LEU A 251 -64.89 -63.85 -16.30
C LEU A 251 -65.42 -62.73 -15.40
N ARG A 252 -66.54 -62.95 -14.69
CA ARG A 252 -67.06 -61.98 -13.71
C ARG A 252 -66.21 -61.85 -12.44
N GLY A 253 -65.31 -62.80 -12.20
CA GLY A 253 -64.37 -62.82 -11.07
C GLY A 253 -62.92 -62.48 -11.43
N ALA A 254 -62.59 -62.33 -12.73
CA ALA A 254 -61.28 -61.87 -13.18
C ALA A 254 -61.23 -60.34 -13.06
N GLY A 255 -61.21 -59.83 -11.82
CA GLY A 255 -60.77 -58.47 -11.58
C GLY A 255 -59.37 -58.32 -12.14
N PHE A 256 -59.19 -57.42 -13.11
CA PHE A 256 -57.87 -57.05 -13.61
C PHE A 256 -56.98 -56.66 -12.41
N PRO A 257 -55.95 -57.47 -12.06
CA PRO A 257 -55.01 -57.09 -11.03
C PRO A 257 -54.03 -56.12 -11.67
N GLY A 258 -54.35 -54.82 -11.62
CA GLY A 258 -53.53 -53.85 -12.33
C GLY A 258 -53.89 -52.38 -12.14
N LEU A 259 -54.77 -52.03 -11.21
CA LEU A 259 -54.76 -50.67 -10.67
C LEU A 259 -53.66 -50.60 -9.61
N VAL A 260 -52.42 -50.40 -10.07
CA VAL A 260 -51.37 -49.89 -9.19
C VAL A 260 -51.90 -48.56 -8.67
N LYS A 261 -52.27 -48.51 -7.39
CA LYS A 261 -52.49 -47.26 -6.68
C LYS A 261 -51.21 -46.46 -6.81
N VAL A 262 -51.22 -45.45 -7.67
CA VAL A 262 -50.19 -44.41 -7.65
C VAL A 262 -50.24 -43.82 -6.24
N PRO A 263 -49.15 -43.84 -5.46
CA PRO A 263 -49.14 -43.19 -4.17
C PRO A 263 -49.39 -41.70 -4.42
N MET A 264 -50.50 -41.17 -3.91
CA MET A 264 -50.64 -39.73 -3.72
C MET A 264 -49.42 -39.28 -2.92
N ALA A 265 -48.60 -38.40 -3.52
CA ALA A 265 -47.47 -37.76 -2.88
C ALA A 265 -47.95 -36.96 -1.66
N LYS A 266 -48.01 -37.64 -0.51
CA LYS A 266 -48.01 -37.02 0.82
C LYS A 266 -46.67 -37.35 1.44
N ASP A 267 -45.65 -36.59 1.05
CA ASP A 267 -44.51 -36.21 1.89
C ASP A 267 -43.56 -35.32 1.08
N LEU A 268 -43.94 -34.06 0.95
CA LEU A 268 -43.01 -32.95 0.65
C LEU A 268 -42.99 -31.93 1.79
N GLY A 269 -43.24 -32.39 3.02
CA GLY A 269 -43.31 -31.50 4.16
C GLY A 269 -42.91 -32.18 5.45
N ARG A 270 -41.62 -32.52 5.60
CA ARG A 270 -40.89 -32.31 6.86
C ARG A 270 -39.41 -32.71 6.77
N SER A 271 -38.60 -31.76 7.23
CA SER A 271 -37.30 -31.92 7.87
C SER A 271 -36.04 -32.04 7.00
N ARG A 272 -35.40 -30.89 6.82
CA ARG A 272 -33.96 -30.74 7.11
C ARG A 272 -33.74 -29.39 7.82
N ASP A 273 -34.14 -29.35 9.08
CA ASP A 273 -33.34 -28.65 10.09
C ASP A 273 -32.28 -29.65 10.57
N GLY A 274 -31.01 -29.26 10.50
CA GLY A 274 -29.92 -30.10 10.97
C GLY A 274 -28.53 -29.65 10.55
N LYS A 275 -28.03 -28.63 11.27
CA LYS A 275 -26.63 -28.22 11.48
C LYS A 275 -25.84 -27.61 10.33
#